data_AF-A0A920B719-F1
#
_entry.id   AF-A0A920B719-F1
#
_cell.length_a   1.000
_cell.length_b   1.000
_cell.length_c   1.000
_cell.angle_alpha   90.00
_cell.angle_beta   90.00
_cell.angle_gamma   90.00
#
_symmetry.space_group_name_H-M   'P 1'
#
loop_
_entity.id
_entity.type
_entity.pdbx_description
1 polymer ?
#
loop_
_entity_poly.entity_id
_entity_poly.type
_entity_poly.pdbx_seq_one_letter_code
_entity_poly.pdbx_strand_id
1 'polypeptide(L)'
;MDYGFGAVFGCPAHDQRDFDFAKKYNLEIKTVVRPNDQNDTFKVVHEAYPGPGVLINSDFLNGLTAPEKSVLETIKILENKNLGKRKTNFRLKDWGISRQRYWGLPNPNAYDENDNPYPIPKSKVTCKASRKYRH
;
A
#
# COMPACT_ATOMS: atom_id res chain seq x y z
N MET A 1 4.90 -5.79 -9.08
CA MET A 1 5.08 -5.19 -7.73
C MET A 1 4.48 -3.80 -7.82
N ASP A 2 3.15 -3.68 -7.74
CA ASP A 2 2.47 -2.53 -8.36
C ASP A 2 1.87 -1.57 -7.33
N TYR A 3 2.26 -1.69 -6.05
CA TYR A 3 1.76 -0.85 -4.97
C TYR A 3 2.88 -0.50 -3.99
N GLY A 4 3.01 0.79 -3.67
CA GLY A 4 4.09 1.30 -2.82
C GLY A 4 5.43 1.29 -3.54
N PHE A 5 6.51 1.24 -2.75
CA PHE A 5 7.89 1.22 -3.26
C PHE A 5 8.44 -0.21 -3.43
N GLY A 6 7.58 -1.24 -3.37
CA GLY A 6 8.02 -2.65 -3.40
C GLY A 6 8.64 -3.16 -2.09
N ALA A 7 8.80 -2.29 -1.08
CA ALA A 7 9.24 -2.63 0.27
C ALA A 7 8.27 -2.06 1.31
N VAL A 8 8.08 -2.78 2.41
CA VAL A 8 7.28 -2.38 3.57
C VAL A 8 8.09 -2.62 4.84
N PHE A 9 7.93 -1.77 5.85
CA PHE A 9 8.48 -2.04 7.17
C PHE A 9 7.57 -3.04 7.88
N GLY A 10 8.14 -4.08 8.47
CA GLY A 10 7.39 -5.08 9.22
C GLY A 10 7.09 -4.60 10.64
N CYS A 11 5.84 -4.68 11.06
CA CYS A 11 5.43 -4.45 12.45
C CYS A 11 4.71 -5.68 13.00
N PRO A 12 5.45 -6.76 13.36
CA PRO A 12 4.85 -8.03 13.75
C PRO A 12 3.88 -7.92 14.93
N ALA A 13 4.10 -6.99 15.86
CA ALA A 13 3.20 -6.88 17.00
C ALA A 13 1.83 -6.25 16.67
N HIS A 14 1.69 -5.57 15.53
CA HIS A 14 0.52 -4.73 15.20
C HIS A 14 -0.05 -4.97 13.79
N ASP A 15 0.63 -5.74 12.92
CA ASP A 15 0.09 -6.26 11.65
C ASP A 15 0.08 -7.80 11.71
N GLN A 16 -1.11 -8.40 11.48
CA GLN A 16 -1.29 -9.85 11.57
C GLN A 16 -0.46 -10.62 10.53
N ARG A 17 -0.26 -10.07 9.33
CA ARG A 17 0.52 -10.73 8.28
C ARG A 17 2.00 -10.79 8.67
N ASP A 18 2.50 -9.72 9.27
CA ASP A 18 3.87 -9.64 9.77
C ASP A 18 4.06 -10.53 11.00
N PHE A 19 3.02 -10.65 11.85
CA PHE A 19 3.01 -11.55 12.99
C PHE A 19 3.11 -13.02 12.58
N ASP A 20 2.29 -13.44 11.62
CA ASP A 20 2.30 -14.81 11.11
C ASP A 20 3.63 -15.13 10.44
N PHE A 21 4.19 -14.17 9.70
CA PHE A 21 5.53 -14.28 9.13
C PHE A 21 6.60 -14.41 10.22
N ALA A 22 6.59 -13.53 11.23
CA ALA A 22 7.55 -13.55 12.32
C ALA A 22 7.46 -14.85 13.12
N LYS A 23 6.25 -15.35 13.43
CA LYS A 23 6.05 -16.64 14.08
C LYS A 23 6.60 -17.80 13.25
N LYS A 24 6.29 -17.83 11.95
CA LYS A 24 6.74 -18.91 11.05
C LYS A 24 8.27 -18.99 10.98
N TYR A 25 8.95 -17.84 10.98
CA TYR A 25 10.41 -17.77 10.87
C TYR A 25 11.11 -17.52 12.22
N ASN A 26 10.39 -17.63 13.33
CA ASN A 26 10.89 -17.42 14.69
C ASN A 26 11.68 -16.11 14.88
N LEU A 27 11.15 -15.03 14.29
CA LEU A 27 11.70 -13.68 14.40
C LEU A 27 11.20 -13.00 15.69
N GLU A 28 11.94 -12.01 16.15
CA GLU A 28 11.59 -11.24 17.35
C GLU A 28 10.30 -10.43 17.13
N ILE A 29 9.38 -10.50 18.10
CA ILE A 29 8.13 -9.74 18.10
C ILE A 29 8.19 -8.73 19.26
N LYS A 30 8.42 -7.46 18.92
CA LYS A 30 8.47 -6.36 19.89
C LYS A 30 7.16 -5.58 19.88
N THR A 31 6.47 -5.57 21.02
CA THR A 31 5.25 -4.80 21.22
C THR A 31 5.57 -3.34 21.51
N VAL A 32 4.99 -2.44 20.71
CA VAL A 32 5.21 -0.98 20.82
C VAL A 32 3.93 -0.19 21.10
N VAL A 33 2.75 -0.78 20.93
CA VAL A 33 1.46 -0.21 21.36
C VAL A 33 0.82 -1.16 22.35
N ARG A 34 0.31 -0.62 23.47
CA ARG A 34 -0.54 -1.37 24.39
C ARG A 34 -1.97 -0.82 24.42
N PRO A 35 -2.97 -1.67 24.71
CA PRO A 35 -4.30 -1.21 25.08
C PRO A 35 -4.27 -0.27 26.30
N ASN A 36 -5.26 0.62 26.40
CA ASN A 36 -5.33 1.60 27.50
C ASN A 36 -5.52 0.95 28.88
N ASP A 37 -6.14 -0.22 28.92
CA ASP A 37 -6.42 -1.03 30.11
C ASP A 37 -5.25 -1.92 30.56
N GLN A 38 -4.16 -1.97 29.78
CA GLN A 38 -3.00 -2.82 30.03
C GLN A 38 -1.80 -2.00 30.51
N ASN A 39 -0.84 -2.67 31.15
CA ASN A 39 0.41 -2.05 31.61
C ASN A 39 1.50 -2.06 30.53
N ASP A 40 2.59 -1.32 30.76
CA ASP A 40 3.73 -1.18 29.85
C ASP A 40 4.49 -2.49 29.57
N THR A 41 4.19 -3.56 30.32
CA THR A 41 4.71 -4.91 30.12
C THR A 41 3.88 -5.75 29.14
N PHE A 42 2.85 -5.17 28.52
CA PHE A 42 1.98 -5.86 27.57
C PHE A 42 2.77 -6.42 26.38
N LYS A 43 2.52 -7.69 26.08
CA LYS A 43 3.12 -8.40 24.94
C LYS A 43 2.04 -9.17 24.21
N VAL A 44 2.11 -9.12 22.88
CA VAL A 44 1.24 -9.93 22.03
C VAL A 44 1.77 -11.36 21.94
N VAL A 45 0.90 -12.34 22.13
CA VAL A 45 1.28 -13.77 22.20
C VAL A 45 0.56 -14.60 21.15
N HIS A 46 -0.75 -14.42 21.01
CA HIS A 46 -1.57 -15.24 20.12
C HIS A 46 -1.80 -14.58 18.77
N GLU A 47 -2.12 -13.28 18.77
CA GLU A 47 -2.46 -12.47 17.61
C GLU A 47 -1.83 -11.08 17.69
N ALA A 48 -1.67 -10.41 16.55
CA ALA A 48 -1.21 -9.03 16.53
C ALA A 48 -2.30 -8.10 17.09
N TYR A 49 -1.90 -6.98 17.70
CA TYR A 49 -2.83 -5.97 18.21
C TYR A 49 -2.91 -4.76 17.27
N PRO A 50 -3.93 -4.66 16.39
CA PRO A 50 -4.08 -3.53 15.46
C PRO A 50 -4.83 -2.32 16.07
N GLY A 51 -5.24 -2.41 17.34
CA GLY A 51 -6.08 -1.41 17.99
C GLY A 51 -5.34 -0.12 18.37
N PRO A 52 -6.09 0.96 18.64
CA PRO A 52 -5.54 2.19 19.22
C PRO A 52 -5.09 1.95 20.67
N GLY A 53 -4.16 2.77 21.16
CA GLY A 53 -3.62 2.57 22.49
C GLY A 53 -2.55 3.58 22.87
N VAL A 54 -1.64 3.18 23.74
CA VAL A 54 -0.51 4.00 24.22
C VAL A 54 0.80 3.42 23.72
N LEU A 55 1.71 4.27 23.25
CA LEU A 55 3.05 3.85 22.84
C LEU A 55 3.92 3.45 24.05
N ILE A 56 4.61 2.33 23.89
CA ILE A 56 5.59 1.76 24.81
C ILE A 56 6.82 1.31 24.01
N ASN A 57 7.96 1.11 24.68
CA ASN A 57 9.21 0.63 24.06
C ASN A 57 9.70 1.43 22.84
N SER A 58 9.34 2.71 22.76
CA SER A 58 9.54 3.65 21.63
C SER A 58 10.22 4.96 22.07
N ASP A 59 11.04 4.88 23.13
CA ASP A 59 11.84 5.97 23.69
C ASP A 59 11.05 7.27 23.94
N PHE A 60 11.37 8.34 23.21
CA PHE A 60 10.76 9.67 23.35
C PHE A 60 9.29 9.73 22.91
N LEU A 61 8.77 8.68 22.28
CA LEU A 61 7.35 8.58 21.91
C LEU A 61 6.51 7.85 22.97
N ASN A 62 7.14 7.31 24.02
CA ASN A 62 6.43 6.59 25.08
C ASN A 62 5.37 7.49 25.74
N GLY A 63 4.19 6.91 26.02
CA GLY A 63 3.06 7.62 26.65
C GLY A 63 2.18 8.40 25.68
N LEU A 64 2.56 8.52 24.40
CA LEU A 64 1.71 9.15 23.39
C LEU A 64 0.55 8.21 22.97
N THR A 65 -0.58 8.81 22.64
CA THR A 65 -1.74 8.07 22.10
C THR A 65 -1.52 7.71 20.63
N ALA A 66 -1.70 6.42 20.32
CA ALA A 66 -1.65 5.86 18.99
C ALA A 66 -3.06 5.59 18.45
N PRO A 67 -3.35 5.91 17.17
CA PRO A 67 -2.42 6.46 16.17
C PRO A 67 -2.31 8.01 16.19
N GLU A 68 -3.29 8.72 16.70
CA GLU A 68 -3.49 10.17 16.43
C GLU A 68 -2.28 11.06 16.76
N LYS A 69 -1.86 11.13 18.03
CA LYS A 69 -0.77 12.01 18.46
C LYS A 69 0.59 11.44 18.06
N SER A 70 0.76 10.13 18.22
CA SER A 70 2.01 9.44 17.90
C SER A 70 2.44 9.59 16.44
N VAL A 71 1.51 9.49 15.48
CA VAL A 71 1.82 9.58 14.05
C VAL A 71 2.27 10.99 13.69
N LEU A 72 1.60 12.02 14.21
CA LEU A 72 1.96 13.42 13.95
C LEU A 72 3.36 13.76 14.48
N GLU A 73 3.68 13.35 15.71
CA GLU A 73 4.99 13.60 16.31
C GLU A 73 6.09 12.81 15.61
N THR A 74 5.82 11.56 15.22
CA THR A 74 6.77 10.73 14.47
C THR A 74 7.08 11.35 13.10
N ILE A 75 6.08 11.84 12.37
CA ILE A 75 6.28 12.52 11.09
C ILE A 75 7.18 13.75 11.27
N LYS A 76 6.88 14.59 12.26
CA LYS A 76 7.66 15.79 12.56
C LYS A 76 9.14 15.47 12.82
N ILE A 77 9.41 14.40 13.57
CA ILE A 77 10.78 13.99 13.89
C ILE A 77 11.50 13.44 12.67
N LEU A 78 10.84 12.63 11.84
CA LEU A 78 11.43 12.09 10.60
C LEU A 78 11.75 13.19 9.59
N GLU A 79 10.87 14.19 9.45
CA GLU A 79 11.08 15.34 8.58
C GLU A 79 12.22 16.23 9.08
N ASN A 80 12.25 16.53 10.39
CA ASN A 80 13.34 17.32 11.00
C ASN A 80 14.72 16.65 10.85
N LYS A 81 14.77 15.30 10.86
CA LYS A 81 15.99 14.53 10.66
C LYS A 81 16.32 14.26 9.18
N ASN A 82 15.50 14.74 8.25
CA ASN A 82 15.62 14.46 6.81
C ASN A 82 15.63 12.95 6.46
N LEU A 83 14.99 12.11 7.29
CA LEU A 83 14.91 10.66 7.08
C LEU A 83 13.68 10.22 6.29
N GLY A 84 12.74 11.14 6.04
CA GLY A 84 11.52 10.86 5.30
C GLY A 84 10.68 12.11 5.07
N LYS A 85 9.60 11.95 4.30
CA LYS A 85 8.61 13.00 4.03
C LYS A 85 7.21 12.41 4.10
N ARG A 86 6.24 13.18 4.60
CA ARG A 86 4.83 12.76 4.60
C ARG A 86 4.34 12.51 3.17
N LYS A 87 3.65 11.39 2.96
CA LYS A 87 3.02 11.05 1.68
C LYS A 87 1.61 10.50 1.92
N THR A 88 0.66 11.00 1.14
CA THR A 88 -0.71 10.47 1.10
C THR A 88 -0.81 9.43 -0.01
N ASN A 89 -1.27 8.22 0.32
CA ASN A 89 -1.46 7.13 -0.65
C ASN A 89 -2.94 6.74 -0.70
N PHE A 90 -3.38 6.25 -1.85
CA PHE A 90 -4.74 5.78 -2.07
C PHE A 90 -4.73 4.31 -2.46
N ARG A 91 -5.71 3.55 -1.97
CA ARG A 91 -5.94 2.16 -2.43
C ARG A 91 -6.57 2.10 -3.82
N LEU A 92 -7.11 3.23 -4.30
CA LEU A 92 -7.64 3.34 -5.65
C LEU A 92 -6.51 3.09 -6.65
N LYS A 93 -6.77 2.17 -7.58
CA LYS A 93 -5.85 1.85 -8.66
C LYS A 93 -6.31 2.55 -9.93
N ASP A 94 -5.36 2.76 -10.84
CA ASP A 94 -5.67 3.24 -12.17
C ASP A 94 -6.67 2.31 -12.85
N TRP A 95 -7.55 2.92 -13.64
CA TRP A 95 -8.57 2.17 -14.34
C TRP A 95 -7.97 1.50 -15.57
N GLY A 96 -7.65 0.21 -15.43
CA GLY A 96 -7.32 -0.63 -16.58
C GLY A 96 -8.55 -0.84 -17.46
N ILE A 97 -8.68 -0.06 -18.54
CA ILE A 97 -9.79 -0.16 -19.50
C ILE A 97 -9.54 -1.19 -20.61
N SER A 98 -8.27 -1.48 -20.91
CA SER A 98 -7.87 -2.39 -22.00
C SER A 98 -8.33 -3.83 -21.74
N ARG A 99 -8.80 -4.51 -22.79
CA ARG A 99 -9.27 -5.91 -22.73
C ARG A 99 -8.72 -6.69 -23.92
N GLN A 100 -8.29 -7.92 -23.68
CA GLN A 100 -7.92 -8.88 -24.72
C GLN A 100 -9.18 -9.65 -25.18
N ARG A 101 -10.18 -8.91 -25.69
CA ARG A 101 -11.45 -9.46 -26.15
C ARG A 101 -11.78 -8.88 -27.52
N TYR A 102 -12.23 -9.74 -28.43
CA TYR A 102 -12.66 -9.33 -29.77
C TYR A 102 -13.90 -8.44 -29.74
N TRP A 103 -14.87 -8.79 -28.89
CA TRP A 103 -16.12 -8.04 -28.76
C TRP A 103 -15.94 -6.86 -27.79
N GLY A 104 -15.50 -5.74 -28.33
CA GLY A 104 -15.30 -4.50 -27.60
C GLY A 104 -14.99 -3.34 -28.54
N LEU A 105 -14.88 -2.14 -27.97
CA LEU A 105 -14.41 -0.97 -28.72
C LEU A 105 -12.90 -1.10 -28.96
N PRO A 106 -12.41 -0.98 -30.20
CA PRO A 106 -10.97 -0.98 -30.46
C PRO A 106 -10.27 0.18 -29.78
N ASN A 107 -9.07 -0.07 -29.23
CA ASN A 107 -8.23 0.97 -28.64
C ASN A 107 -7.68 1.87 -29.77
N PRO A 108 -7.91 3.19 -29.73
CA PRO A 108 -7.51 4.11 -30.80
C PRO A 108 -6.01 4.46 -30.79
N ASN A 109 -5.15 3.49 -30.52
CA ASN A 109 -3.69 3.60 -30.59
C ASN A 109 -3.16 2.63 -31.66
N ALA A 110 -2.16 3.06 -32.42
CA ALA A 110 -1.43 2.25 -33.39
C ALA A 110 0.07 2.25 -33.05
N TYR A 111 0.83 1.37 -33.70
CA TYR A 111 2.28 1.26 -33.53
C TYR A 111 2.97 1.53 -34.87
N ASP A 112 4.09 2.26 -34.86
CA ASP A 112 4.90 2.48 -36.05
C ASP A 112 5.79 1.26 -36.37
N GLU A 113 6.61 1.35 -37.41
CA GLU A 113 7.54 0.27 -37.81
C GLU A 113 8.63 -0.03 -36.76
N ASN A 114 8.79 0.87 -35.77
CA ASN A 114 9.74 0.76 -34.67
C ASN A 114 9.04 0.43 -33.34
N ASP A 115 7.78 -0.04 -33.37
CA ASP A 115 6.95 -0.38 -32.20
C ASP A 115 6.64 0.80 -31.25
N ASN A 116 6.70 2.05 -31.70
CA ASN A 116 6.30 3.20 -30.88
C ASN A 116 4.79 3.44 -30.94
N PRO A 117 4.11 3.61 -29.79
CA PRO A 117 2.68 3.88 -29.77
C PRO A 117 2.37 5.32 -30.19
N TYR A 118 1.39 5.49 -31.07
CA TYR A 118 0.87 6.81 -31.44
C TYR A 118 -0.67 6.81 -31.53
N PRO A 119 -1.33 7.94 -31.22
CA PRO A 119 -2.78 8.04 -31.27
C PRO A 119 -3.28 8.12 -32.72
N ILE A 120 -4.38 7.41 -33.01
CA ILE A 120 -5.03 7.49 -34.32
C ILE A 120 -5.64 8.91 -34.48
N PRO A 121 -5.47 9.57 -35.65
CA PRO A 121 -6.04 10.90 -35.88
C PRO A 121 -7.55 10.94 -35.65
N LYS A 122 -8.06 12.06 -35.10
CA LYS A 122 -9.50 12.23 -34.76
C LYS A 122 -10.46 11.89 -35.90
N SER A 123 -10.07 12.20 -37.14
CA SER A 123 -10.84 11.91 -38.36
C SER A 123 -10.99 10.41 -38.67
N LYS A 124 -10.21 9.53 -38.03
CA LYS A 124 -10.15 8.08 -38.28
C LYS A 124 -10.50 7.23 -37.04
N VAL A 125 -11.08 7.82 -35.99
CA VAL A 125 -11.33 7.16 -34.69
C VAL A 125 -12.38 6.04 -34.77
N THR A 126 -13.20 5.98 -35.83
CA THR A 126 -14.08 4.83 -36.12
C THR A 126 -13.29 3.63 -36.63
N CYS A 127 -12.37 3.12 -35.82
CA CYS A 127 -11.73 1.84 -36.00
C CYS A 127 -12.81 0.76 -35.83
N LYS A 128 -13.37 0.28 -36.95
CA LYS A 128 -14.41 -0.75 -36.92
C LYS A 128 -13.75 -2.10 -36.66
N ALA A 129 -14.19 -2.79 -35.61
CA ALA A 129 -13.87 -4.20 -35.44
C ALA A 129 -14.40 -4.99 -36.66
N SER A 130 -13.62 -5.99 -37.11
CA SER A 130 -14.03 -6.88 -38.20
C SER A 130 -15.40 -7.52 -37.89
N ARG A 131 -16.20 -7.83 -38.90
CA ARG A 131 -17.52 -8.50 -38.71
C ARG A 131 -17.46 -10.01 -38.95
N LYS A 132 -16.28 -10.60 -39.13
CA LYS A 132 -16.07 -11.99 -39.57
C LYS A 132 -16.71 -13.10 -38.70
N TYR A 133 -17.20 -12.79 -37.49
CA TYR A 133 -17.77 -13.76 -36.55
C TYR A 133 -19.17 -13.40 -36.02
N ARG A 134 -20.00 -12.70 -36.81
CA ARG A 134 -21.44 -12.62 -36.53
C ARG A 134 -22.11 -13.80 -37.25
N HIS A 135 -22.39 -14.87 -36.50
CA HIS A 135 -23.42 -15.84 -36.87
C HIS A 135 -24.80 -15.23 -36.65
#